data_AF-A0A2E0PBC5-F1
#
_entry.id   AF-A0A2E0PBC5-F1
#
_cell.length_a   1.000
_cell.length_b   1.000
_cell.length_c   1.000
_cell.angle_alpha   90.00
_cell.angle_beta   90.00
_cell.angle_gamma   90.00
#
_symmetry.space_group_name_H-M   'P 1'
#
loop_
_entity.id
_entity.type
_entity.pdbx_description
1 polymer ?
#
loop_
_entity_poly.entity_id
_entity_poly.type
_entity_poly.pdbx_seq_one_letter_code
_entity_poly.pdbx_strand_id
1 'polypeptide(L)'
;MKIWKPLRFYLITSICLIALCSKVVSAEADNEEQTWFPSQQETLSFLKKNLPLAVKALEQVKKNEGGEQHDEVMSDFQNKLSDYFELKENDGLEASKLYLSGLNIDLRMDFLLYHYHEVAKNSERQKNLIIQIRSLLQERLDHDKQAMKMQLKIIDKERKKLTEELKEMEKYGDKEIESAFRELFKVEGRPHLKNVAK
;
A
#
# COMPACT_ATOMS: atom_id res chain seq x y z
N MET A 1 -29.77 -31.22 0.37
CA MET A 1 -29.26 -29.83 0.34
C MET A 1 -27.77 -29.87 0.08
N LYS A 2 -27.28 -29.32 -1.04
CA LYS A 2 -25.85 -29.15 -1.26
C LYS A 2 -25.39 -28.11 -0.24
N ILE A 3 -24.57 -28.54 0.72
CA ILE A 3 -23.90 -27.67 1.67
C ILE A 3 -22.95 -26.82 0.83
N TRP A 4 -23.37 -25.59 0.54
CA TRP A 4 -22.49 -24.58 -0.03
C TRP A 4 -21.36 -24.45 0.98
N LYS A 5 -20.16 -24.91 0.62
CA LYS A 5 -18.98 -24.50 1.36
C LYS A 5 -19.02 -22.97 1.33
N PRO A 6 -18.87 -22.29 2.48
CA PRO A 6 -18.89 -20.84 2.51
C PRO A 6 -17.97 -20.37 1.40
N LEU A 7 -18.40 -19.37 0.65
CA LEU A 7 -17.52 -18.59 -0.19
C LEU A 7 -16.51 -17.97 0.77
N ARG A 8 -15.53 -18.78 1.22
CA ARG A 8 -14.23 -18.30 1.60
C ARG A 8 -13.72 -17.71 0.30
N PHE A 9 -14.15 -16.48 0.03
CA PHE A 9 -13.43 -15.56 -0.78
C PHE A 9 -12.03 -15.68 -0.24
N TYR A 10 -11.21 -16.43 -0.98
CA TYR A 10 -9.79 -16.29 -0.88
C TYR A 10 -9.53 -14.90 -1.44
N LEU A 11 -9.93 -13.86 -0.71
CA LEU A 11 -9.27 -12.57 -0.73
C LEU A 11 -7.88 -12.89 -0.21
N ILE A 12 -7.08 -13.49 -1.08
CA ILE A 12 -5.69 -13.80 -0.80
C ILE A 12 -5.11 -12.44 -0.46
N THR A 13 -4.58 -12.37 0.75
CA THR A 13 -3.77 -11.29 1.30
C THR A 13 -2.79 -10.82 0.22
N SER A 14 -3.21 -9.84 -0.57
CA SER A 14 -2.37 -9.20 -1.57
C SER A 14 -1.44 -8.30 -0.77
N ILE A 15 -0.26 -8.83 -0.50
CA ILE A 15 0.92 -8.07 -0.11
C ILE A 15 1.21 -7.17 -1.31
N CYS A 16 0.48 -6.06 -1.44
CA CYS A 16 0.84 -5.00 -2.36
C CYS A 16 2.17 -4.45 -1.86
N LEU A 17 3.26 -4.93 -2.47
CA LEU A 17 4.64 -4.52 -2.16
C LEU A 17 4.77 -3.00 -2.05
N ILE A 18 4.00 -2.25 -2.87
CA ILE A 18 3.94 -0.78 -2.86
C ILE A 18 3.48 -0.23 -1.49
N ALA A 19 2.37 -0.74 -0.94
CA ALA A 19 1.85 -0.29 0.36
C ALA A 19 2.78 -0.67 1.52
N LEU A 20 3.45 -1.83 1.44
CA LEU A 20 4.40 -2.27 2.47
C LEU A 20 5.67 -1.42 2.50
N CYS A 21 6.22 -1.05 1.35
CA CYS A 21 7.41 -0.20 1.31
C CYS A 21 7.10 1.25 1.69
N SER A 22 5.93 1.78 1.33
CA SER A 22 5.52 3.14 1.73
C SER A 22 5.46 3.26 3.25
N LYS A 23 4.91 2.24 3.93
CA LYS A 23 4.88 2.17 5.40
C LYS A 23 6.27 2.01 6.01
N VAL A 24 7.18 1.26 5.38
CA VAL A 24 8.56 1.10 5.86
C VAL A 24 9.37 2.39 5.71
N VAL A 25 9.18 3.14 4.62
CA VAL A 25 9.86 4.43 4.38
C VAL A 25 9.27 5.55 5.25
N SER A 26 7.96 5.51 5.53
CA SER A 26 7.29 6.52 6.36
C SER A 26 7.42 6.26 7.87
N ALA A 27 7.89 5.07 8.28
CA ALA A 27 8.01 4.67 9.69
C ALA A 27 9.02 5.50 10.51
N GLU A 28 9.81 6.39 9.90
CA GLU A 28 10.71 7.31 10.62
C GLU A 28 10.04 8.63 11.03
N ALA A 29 8.79 8.87 10.64
CA ALA A 29 8.00 10.01 11.12
C ALA A 29 7.01 9.54 12.21
N ASP A 30 7.33 9.83 13.47
CA ASP A 30 6.55 9.58 14.70
C ASP A 30 5.26 10.44 14.78
N ASN A 31 4.52 10.55 13.68
CA ASN A 31 3.18 11.10 13.68
C ASN A 31 2.21 9.93 13.68
N GLU A 32 1.40 9.82 14.73
CA GLU A 32 0.17 9.02 14.72
C GLU A 32 -0.76 9.61 13.64
N GLU A 33 -0.47 9.31 12.37
CA GLU A 33 -1.25 9.76 11.23
C GLU A 33 -2.62 9.12 11.37
N GLN A 34 -3.61 9.97 11.66
CA GLN A 34 -4.98 9.57 11.88
C GLN A 34 -5.47 8.90 10.61
N THR A 35 -5.47 7.57 10.58
CA THR A 35 -5.74 6.79 9.38
C THR A 35 -7.15 7.12 8.90
N TRP A 36 -7.24 7.87 7.81
CA TRP A 36 -8.53 8.29 7.27
C TRP A 36 -9.15 7.12 6.52
N PHE A 37 -10.27 6.60 7.05
CA PHE A 37 -11.03 5.55 6.38
C PHE A 37 -12.22 6.13 5.62
N PRO A 38 -12.38 5.80 4.33
CA PRO A 38 -13.55 6.20 3.58
C PRO A 38 -14.80 5.54 4.15
N SER A 39 -15.93 6.24 4.16
CA SER A 39 -17.22 5.67 4.53
C SER A 39 -17.65 4.55 3.57
N GLN A 40 -18.61 3.72 3.97
CA GLN A 40 -19.15 2.68 3.10
C GLN A 40 -19.75 3.25 1.79
N GLN A 41 -20.40 4.42 1.86
CA GLN A 41 -20.99 5.06 0.69
C GLN A 41 -19.90 5.57 -0.28
N GLU A 42 -18.86 6.22 0.24
CA GLU A 42 -17.71 6.65 -0.55
C GLU A 42 -17.00 5.45 -1.19
N THR A 43 -16.84 4.38 -0.43
CA THR A 43 -16.23 3.12 -0.88
C THR A 43 -17.03 2.52 -2.02
N LEU A 44 -18.34 2.35 -1.85
CA LEU A 44 -19.22 1.84 -2.92
C LEU A 44 -19.20 2.71 -4.17
N SER A 45 -19.23 4.04 -4.01
CA SER A 45 -19.14 4.98 -5.14
C SER A 45 -17.83 4.81 -5.91
N PHE A 46 -16.71 4.72 -5.19
CA PHE A 46 -15.39 4.51 -5.76
C PHE A 46 -15.28 3.15 -6.46
N LEU A 47 -15.72 2.06 -5.82
CA LEU A 47 -15.69 0.72 -6.39
C LEU A 47 -16.53 0.64 -7.68
N LYS A 48 -17.73 1.23 -7.71
CA LYS A 48 -18.58 1.26 -8.92
C LYS A 48 -17.86 1.88 -10.12
N LYS A 49 -17.09 2.94 -9.88
CA LYS A 49 -16.36 3.66 -10.92
C LYS A 49 -15.08 2.94 -11.36
N ASN A 50 -14.34 2.39 -10.40
CA ASN A 50 -12.95 1.99 -10.61
C ASN A 50 -12.73 0.48 -10.57
N LEU A 51 -13.55 -0.27 -9.83
CA LEU A 51 -13.45 -1.71 -9.62
C LEU A 51 -14.85 -2.36 -9.68
N PRO A 52 -15.54 -2.34 -10.83
CA PRO A 52 -16.93 -2.83 -10.92
C PRO A 52 -17.07 -4.32 -10.58
N LEU A 53 -16.01 -5.12 -10.73
CA LEU A 53 -15.98 -6.52 -10.29
C LEU A 53 -16.08 -6.65 -8.75
N ALA A 54 -15.52 -5.71 -7.99
CA ALA A 54 -15.63 -5.68 -6.53
C ALA A 54 -17.09 -5.50 -6.08
N VAL A 55 -17.84 -4.65 -6.78
CA VAL A 55 -19.27 -4.43 -6.48
C VAL A 55 -20.06 -5.71 -6.73
N LYS A 56 -19.80 -6.41 -7.84
CA LYS A 56 -20.41 -7.71 -8.12
C LYS A 56 -20.07 -8.76 -7.07
N ALA A 57 -18.83 -8.76 -6.58
CA ALA A 57 -18.41 -9.65 -5.51
C ALA A 57 -19.17 -9.36 -4.21
N LEU A 58 -19.26 -8.09 -3.78
CA LEU A 58 -20.04 -7.67 -2.60
C LEU A 58 -21.52 -8.07 -2.70
N GLU A 59 -22.14 -7.87 -3.87
CA GLU A 59 -23.53 -8.30 -4.11
C GLU A 59 -23.70 -9.81 -3.97
N GLN A 60 -22.72 -10.60 -4.44
CA GLN A 60 -22.73 -12.05 -4.31
C GLN A 60 -22.53 -12.50 -2.86
N VAL A 61 -21.58 -11.91 -2.12
CA VAL A 61 -21.36 -12.16 -0.69
C VAL A 61 -22.66 -11.93 0.07
N LYS A 62 -23.28 -10.76 -0.12
CA LYS A 62 -24.53 -10.41 0.56
C LYS A 62 -25.64 -11.42 0.29
N LYS A 63 -25.74 -11.89 -0.96
CA LYS A 63 -26.76 -12.87 -1.37
C LYS A 63 -26.50 -14.26 -0.81
N ASN A 64 -25.24 -14.69 -0.76
CA ASN A 64 -24.87 -16.07 -0.50
C ASN A 64 -24.51 -16.33 0.96
N GLU A 65 -23.98 -15.33 1.65
CA GLU A 65 -23.34 -15.44 2.97
C GLU A 65 -23.96 -14.49 4.01
N GLY A 66 -24.75 -13.52 3.57
CA GLY A 66 -25.50 -12.63 4.45
C GLY A 66 -24.79 -11.31 4.75
N GLY A 67 -25.36 -10.58 5.72
CA GLY A 67 -24.93 -9.21 6.05
C GLY A 67 -23.55 -9.12 6.72
N GLU A 68 -23.27 -10.02 7.67
CA GLU A 68 -22.01 -10.01 8.43
C GLU A 68 -20.78 -10.18 7.51
N GLN A 69 -20.81 -11.20 6.63
CA GLN A 69 -19.73 -11.42 5.67
C GLN A 69 -19.63 -10.27 4.65
N HIS A 70 -20.76 -9.70 4.25
CA HIS A 70 -20.76 -8.53 3.36
C HIS A 70 -20.04 -7.34 4.01
N ASP A 71 -20.30 -7.11 5.30
CA ASP A 71 -19.70 -5.99 6.04
C ASP A 71 -18.20 -6.20 6.28
N GLU A 72 -17.75 -7.44 6.50
CA GLU A 72 -16.33 -7.79 6.55
C GLU A 72 -15.63 -7.49 5.21
N VAL A 73 -16.20 -7.96 4.09
CA VAL A 73 -15.64 -7.71 2.76
C VAL A 73 -15.69 -6.21 2.41
N MET A 74 -16.70 -5.47 2.88
CA MET A 74 -16.77 -4.02 2.74
C MET A 74 -15.62 -3.33 3.50
N SER A 75 -15.38 -3.74 4.75
CA SER A 75 -14.27 -3.24 5.57
C SER A 75 -12.92 -3.47 4.89
N ASP A 76 -12.72 -4.65 4.30
CA ASP A 76 -11.53 -4.96 3.53
C ASP A 76 -11.32 -4.02 2.33
N PHE A 77 -12.39 -3.61 1.66
CA PHE A 77 -12.30 -2.61 0.60
C PHE A 77 -12.04 -1.20 1.16
N GLN A 78 -12.63 -0.83 2.29
CA GLN A 78 -12.33 0.45 2.94
C GLN A 78 -10.84 0.56 3.27
N ASN A 79 -10.23 -0.50 3.80
CA ASN A 79 -8.79 -0.57 4.06
C ASN A 79 -7.96 -0.40 2.79
N LYS A 80 -8.30 -1.13 1.72
CA LYS A 80 -7.61 -1.03 0.42
C LYS A 80 -7.76 0.36 -0.21
N LEU A 81 -8.89 1.02 -0.01
CA LEU A 81 -9.09 2.39 -0.50
C LEU A 81 -8.29 3.39 0.33
N SER A 82 -8.19 3.20 1.65
CA SER A 82 -7.29 3.99 2.50
C SER A 82 -5.86 3.93 1.97
N ASP A 83 -5.32 2.72 1.74
CA ASP A 83 -3.98 2.54 1.16
C ASP A 83 -3.86 3.23 -0.22
N TYR A 84 -4.90 3.16 -1.07
CA TYR A 84 -4.90 3.86 -2.37
C TYR A 84 -4.78 5.39 -2.22
N PHE A 85 -5.47 5.98 -1.25
CA PHE A 85 -5.44 7.42 -1.02
C PHE A 85 -4.11 7.86 -0.39
N GLU A 86 -3.59 7.10 0.57
CA GLU A 86 -2.27 7.30 1.17
C GLU A 86 -1.18 7.28 0.09
N LEU A 87 -1.18 6.25 -0.78
CA LEU A 87 -0.25 6.18 -1.91
C LEU A 87 -0.40 7.35 -2.88
N LYS A 88 -1.61 7.86 -3.06
CA LYS A 88 -1.85 8.99 -3.95
C LYS A 88 -1.28 10.29 -3.38
N GLU A 89 -1.35 10.46 -2.07
CA GLU A 89 -0.84 11.61 -1.33
C GLU A 89 0.69 11.58 -1.24
N ASN A 90 1.26 10.43 -0.84
CA ASN A 90 2.68 10.28 -0.55
C ASN A 90 3.52 10.02 -1.80
N ASP A 91 3.08 9.08 -2.64
CA ASP A 91 3.85 8.59 -3.80
C ASP A 91 3.31 9.11 -5.15
N GLY A 92 2.15 9.77 -5.12
CA GLY A 92 1.52 10.40 -6.27
C GLY A 92 0.54 9.52 -7.06
N LEU A 93 -0.04 10.13 -8.10
CA LEU A 93 -1.11 9.52 -8.89
C LEU A 93 -0.68 8.25 -9.64
N GLU A 94 0.57 8.17 -10.06
CA GLU A 94 1.08 7.00 -10.79
C GLU A 94 1.12 5.76 -9.89
N ALA A 95 1.59 5.91 -8.64
CA ALA A 95 1.68 4.82 -7.67
C ALA A 95 0.30 4.30 -7.29
N SER A 96 -0.61 5.21 -6.96
CA SER A 96 -1.99 4.85 -6.63
C SER A 96 -2.73 4.17 -7.80
N LYS A 97 -2.53 4.62 -9.04
CA LYS A 97 -3.08 3.94 -10.23
C LYS A 97 -2.49 2.54 -10.43
N LEU A 98 -1.18 2.38 -10.21
CA LEU A 98 -0.52 1.10 -10.33
C LEU A 98 -1.04 0.11 -9.27
N TYR A 99 -1.19 0.56 -8.02
CA TYR A 99 -1.82 -0.19 -6.94
C TYR A 99 -3.24 -0.65 -7.31
N LEU A 100 -4.08 0.29 -7.76
CA LEU A 100 -5.46 0.00 -8.15
C LEU A 100 -5.56 -1.01 -9.31
N SER A 101 -4.64 -0.92 -10.28
CA SER A 101 -4.53 -1.90 -11.37
C SER A 101 -4.21 -3.30 -10.84
N GLY A 102 -3.32 -3.40 -9.85
CA GLY A 102 -2.99 -4.66 -9.18
C GLY A 102 -4.20 -5.28 -8.49
N LEU A 103 -4.96 -4.48 -7.74
CA LEU A 103 -6.22 -4.92 -7.12
C LEU A 103 -7.22 -5.45 -8.16
N ASN A 104 -7.31 -4.82 -9.33
CA ASN A 104 -8.20 -5.28 -10.39
C ASN A 104 -7.77 -6.63 -10.98
N ILE A 105 -6.46 -6.85 -11.14
CA ILE A 105 -5.91 -8.15 -11.57
C ILE A 105 -6.26 -9.24 -10.55
N ASP A 106 -6.09 -8.94 -9.26
CA ASP A 106 -6.38 -9.89 -8.18
C ASP A 106 -7.87 -10.25 -8.13
N LEU A 107 -8.75 -9.26 -8.24
CA LEU A 107 -10.20 -9.51 -8.30
C LEU A 107 -10.61 -10.37 -9.50
N ARG A 108 -9.99 -10.15 -10.66
CA ARG A 108 -10.20 -10.99 -11.85
C ARG A 108 -9.71 -12.41 -11.60
N MET A 109 -8.59 -12.58 -10.88
CA MET A 109 -8.03 -13.88 -10.54
C MET A 109 -8.96 -14.66 -9.62
N ASP A 110 -9.44 -14.03 -8.55
CA ASP A 110 -10.36 -14.63 -7.58
C ASP A 110 -11.65 -15.09 -8.27
N PHE A 111 -12.18 -14.27 -9.18
CA PHE A 111 -13.38 -14.61 -9.95
C PHE A 111 -13.15 -15.83 -10.87
N LEU A 112 -12.01 -15.91 -11.55
CA LEU A 112 -11.67 -17.05 -12.40
C LEU A 112 -11.44 -18.33 -11.57
N LEU A 113 -10.77 -18.22 -10.42
CA LEU A 113 -10.52 -19.34 -9.52
C LEU A 113 -11.82 -19.88 -8.92
N TYR A 114 -12.73 -19.00 -8.50
CA TYR A 114 -14.08 -19.39 -8.07
C TYR A 114 -14.77 -20.24 -9.14
N HIS A 115 -14.82 -19.75 -10.38
CA HIS A 115 -15.44 -20.52 -11.46
C HIS A 115 -14.69 -21.80 -11.81
N TYR A 116 -13.37 -21.82 -11.71
CA TYR A 116 -12.57 -23.02 -11.95
C TYR A 116 -12.91 -24.15 -10.96
N HIS A 117 -13.16 -23.81 -9.69
CA HIS A 117 -13.53 -24.77 -8.67
C HIS A 117 -14.98 -25.26 -8.78
N GLU A 118 -15.88 -24.46 -9.37
CA GLU A 118 -17.29 -24.81 -9.55
C GLU A 118 -17.58 -25.66 -10.80
N VAL A 119 -16.68 -25.70 -11.78
CA VAL A 119 -16.89 -26.46 -13.03
C VAL A 119 -16.47 -27.92 -12.91
N ALA A 120 -17.10 -28.79 -13.70
CA ALA A 120 -16.76 -30.21 -13.76
C ALA A 120 -15.32 -30.43 -14.24
N LYS A 121 -14.64 -31.39 -13.59
CA LYS A 121 -13.27 -31.77 -13.95
C LYS A 121 -13.18 -32.26 -15.39
N ASN A 122 -12.08 -31.93 -16.07
CA ASN A 122 -11.77 -32.26 -17.46
C ASN A 122 -12.75 -31.70 -18.50
N SER A 123 -13.64 -30.79 -18.12
CA SER A 123 -14.54 -30.11 -19.06
C SER A 123 -13.78 -29.10 -19.92
N GLU A 124 -14.29 -28.84 -21.12
CA GLU A 124 -13.75 -27.82 -22.01
C GLU A 124 -13.76 -26.43 -21.35
N ARG A 125 -14.81 -26.15 -20.55
CA ARG A 125 -14.91 -24.94 -19.75
C ARG A 125 -13.78 -24.83 -18.72
N GLN A 126 -13.41 -25.93 -18.06
CA GLN A 126 -12.28 -25.94 -17.13
C GLN A 126 -10.95 -25.66 -17.85
N LYS A 127 -10.71 -26.26 -19.01
CA LYS A 127 -9.50 -25.99 -19.82
C LYS A 127 -9.41 -24.52 -20.23
N ASN A 128 -10.53 -23.93 -20.66
CA ASN A 128 -10.59 -22.50 -21.01
C ASN A 128 -10.30 -21.58 -19.81
N LEU A 129 -10.77 -21.94 -18.62
CA LEU A 129 -10.45 -21.20 -17.39
C LEU A 129 -8.97 -21.30 -17.04
N ILE A 130 -8.33 -22.47 -17.20
CA ILE A 130 -6.88 -22.63 -16.99
C ILE A 130 -6.07 -21.69 -17.89
N ILE A 131 -6.47 -21.56 -19.16
CA ILE A 131 -5.79 -20.66 -20.11
C ILE A 131 -5.92 -19.20 -19.66
N GLN A 132 -7.13 -18.78 -19.26
CA GLN A 132 -7.36 -17.42 -18.75
C GLN A 132 -6.57 -17.14 -17.46
N ILE A 133 -6.56 -18.08 -16.51
CA ILE A 133 -5.80 -17.97 -15.26
C ILE A 133 -4.29 -17.84 -15.57
N ARG A 134 -3.75 -18.66 -16.48
CA ARG A 134 -2.34 -18.56 -16.88
C ARG A 134 -2.02 -17.21 -17.51
N SER A 135 -2.88 -16.71 -18.39
CA SER A 135 -2.71 -15.39 -18.99
C SER A 135 -2.72 -14.29 -17.93
N LEU A 136 -3.59 -14.39 -16.94
CA LEU A 136 -3.72 -13.39 -15.89
C LEU A 136 -2.55 -13.46 -14.88
N LEU A 137 -1.99 -14.64 -14.63
CA LEU A 137 -0.75 -14.78 -13.86
C LEU A 137 0.43 -14.10 -14.55
N GLN A 138 0.52 -14.22 -15.88
CA GLN A 138 1.54 -13.50 -16.65
C GLN A 138 1.34 -11.98 -16.57
N GLU A 139 0.10 -11.51 -16.71
CA GLU A 139 -0.27 -10.10 -16.51
C GLU A 139 0.15 -9.61 -15.11
N ARG A 140 -0.08 -10.42 -14.06
CA ARG A 140 0.33 -10.09 -12.69
C ARG A 140 1.85 -9.99 -12.54
N LEU A 141 2.60 -10.95 -13.08
CA LEU A 141 4.06 -10.91 -13.03
C LEU A 141 4.64 -9.67 -13.72
N ASP A 142 4.07 -9.28 -14.87
CA ASP A 142 4.53 -8.09 -15.58
C ASP A 142 4.10 -6.80 -14.89
N HIS A 143 2.97 -6.81 -14.16
CA HIS A 143 2.56 -5.74 -13.25
C HIS A 143 3.51 -5.61 -12.05
N ASP A 144 3.85 -6.71 -11.37
CA ASP A 144 4.77 -6.71 -10.22
C ASP A 144 6.16 -6.19 -10.63
N LYS A 145 6.65 -6.53 -11.83
CA LYS A 145 7.89 -5.96 -12.38
C LYS A 145 7.80 -4.44 -12.54
N GLN A 146 6.65 -3.90 -12.96
CA GLN A 146 6.45 -2.46 -13.09
C GLN A 146 6.41 -1.79 -11.71
N ALA A 147 5.71 -2.40 -10.75
CA ALA A 147 5.69 -1.96 -9.35
C ALA A 147 7.09 -1.87 -8.76
N MET A 148 7.90 -2.92 -8.91
CA MET A 148 9.29 -2.93 -8.46
C MET A 148 10.13 -1.85 -9.12
N LYS A 149 9.98 -1.64 -10.44
CA LYS A 149 10.69 -0.56 -11.14
C LYS A 149 10.32 0.83 -10.60
N MET A 150 9.06 1.04 -10.27
CA MET A 150 8.60 2.30 -9.68
C MET A 150 9.19 2.50 -8.28
N GLN A 151 9.12 1.47 -7.43
CA GLN A 151 9.72 1.51 -6.09
C GLN A 151 11.22 1.80 -6.12
N LEU A 152 11.96 1.15 -7.02
CA LEU A 152 13.40 1.41 -7.18
C LEU A 152 13.70 2.87 -7.55
N LYS A 153 12.83 3.52 -8.33
CA LYS A 153 12.99 4.96 -8.65
C LYS A 153 12.76 5.84 -7.42
N ILE A 154 11.78 5.51 -6.58
CA ILE A 154 11.49 6.23 -5.34
C ILE A 154 12.68 6.12 -4.40
N ILE A 155 13.16 4.90 -4.15
CA ILE A 155 14.32 4.63 -3.30
C ILE A 155 15.58 5.32 -3.84
N ASP A 156 15.83 5.32 -5.15
CA ASP A 156 16.99 6.01 -5.74
C ASP A 156 16.92 7.53 -5.56
N LYS A 157 15.71 8.11 -5.59
CA LYS A 157 15.49 9.54 -5.32
C LYS A 157 15.76 9.89 -3.86
N GLU A 158 15.26 9.09 -2.92
CA GLU A 158 15.52 9.27 -1.49
C GLU A 158 17.00 9.10 -1.16
N ARG A 159 17.65 8.06 -1.70
CA ARG A 159 19.09 7.86 -1.52
C ARG A 159 19.89 9.09 -1.96
N LYS A 160 19.53 9.70 -3.10
CA LYS A 160 20.19 10.92 -3.60
C LYS A 160 19.96 12.11 -2.64
N LYS A 161 18.73 12.33 -2.20
CA LYS A 161 18.40 13.38 -1.23
C LYS A 161 19.20 13.23 0.06
N LEU A 162 19.21 12.04 0.66
CA LEU A 162 19.97 11.75 1.89
C LEU A 162 21.49 11.92 1.67
N THR A 163 22.00 11.55 0.49
CA THR A 163 23.42 11.77 0.15
C THR A 163 23.76 13.26 0.05
N GLU A 164 22.85 14.09 -0.44
CA GLU A 164 23.02 15.55 -0.48
C GLU A 164 22.97 16.16 0.92
N GLU A 165 21.97 15.77 1.73
CA GLU A 165 21.86 16.20 3.13
C GLU A 165 23.10 15.81 3.96
N LEU A 166 23.63 14.60 3.78
CA LEU A 166 24.88 14.17 4.42
C LEU A 166 26.07 15.05 4.01
N LYS A 167 26.19 15.42 2.73
CA LYS A 167 27.26 16.32 2.27
C LYS A 167 27.12 17.73 2.83
N GLU A 168 25.91 18.22 3.00
CA GLU A 168 25.66 19.52 3.64
C GLU A 168 26.04 19.47 5.12
N MET A 169 25.65 18.42 5.83
CA MET A 169 26.04 18.18 7.23
C MET A 169 27.56 18.06 7.38
N GLU A 170 28.26 17.33 6.50
CA GLU A 170 29.73 17.25 6.50
C GLU A 170 30.39 18.63 6.28
N LYS A 171 29.76 19.50 5.47
CA LYS A 171 30.32 20.80 5.12
C LYS A 171 30.07 21.89 6.16
N TYR A 172 28.91 21.86 6.81
CA TYR A 172 28.44 22.93 7.69
C TYR A 172 28.22 22.49 9.14
N GLY A 173 28.15 21.19 9.43
CA GLY A 173 27.84 20.65 10.76
C GLY A 173 28.74 21.20 11.85
N ASP A 174 30.06 21.20 11.64
CA ASP A 174 31.00 21.76 12.61
C ASP A 174 30.80 23.26 12.86
N LYS A 175 30.43 24.02 11.81
CA LYS A 175 30.21 25.47 11.90
C LYS A 175 28.88 25.82 12.57
N GLU A 176 27.84 25.03 12.32
CA GLU A 176 26.54 25.19 12.96
C GLU A 176 26.61 24.81 14.45
N ILE A 177 27.30 23.72 14.78
CA ILE A 177 27.61 23.34 16.16
C ILE A 177 28.41 24.45 16.84
N GLU A 178 29.46 24.97 16.22
CA GLU A 178 30.28 26.05 16.79
C GLU A 178 29.47 27.36 16.97
N SER A 179 28.56 27.68 16.05
CA SER A 179 27.67 28.83 16.17
C SER A 179 26.67 28.66 17.32
N ALA A 180 26.01 27.50 17.41
CA ALA A 180 25.08 27.17 18.48
C ALA A 180 25.76 27.18 19.86
N PHE A 181 26.99 26.65 19.96
CA PHE A 181 27.80 26.75 21.17
C PHE A 181 28.10 28.22 21.54
N ARG A 182 28.48 29.06 20.57
CA ARG A 182 28.71 30.50 20.84
C ARG A 182 27.45 31.23 21.30
N GLU A 183 26.28 30.88 20.76
CA GLU A 183 25.01 31.46 21.20
C GLU A 183 24.66 31.04 22.63
N LEU A 184 24.82 29.76 22.98
CA LEU A 184 24.63 29.28 24.35
C LEU A 184 25.55 30.01 25.34
N PHE A 185 26.83 30.20 25.01
CA PHE A 185 27.76 30.97 25.86
C PHE A 185 27.41 32.46 25.98
N LYS A 186 26.73 33.04 24.99
CA LYS A 186 26.22 34.43 25.06
C LYS A 186 24.95 34.52 25.92
N VAL A 187 24.10 33.50 25.89
CA VAL A 187 22.85 33.44 26.66
C VAL A 187 23.11 33.11 28.14
N GLU A 188 24.08 32.22 28.44
CA GLU A 188 24.37 31.80 29.82
C GLU A 188 25.31 32.73 30.60
N GLY A 189 25.88 33.77 29.98
CA GLY A 189 26.64 34.81 30.69
C GLY A 189 27.74 34.28 31.63
N ARG A 190 28.88 33.86 31.06
CA ARG A 190 30.16 33.51 31.77
C ARG A 190 30.03 32.87 33.17
N PRO A 191 30.24 31.54 33.31
CA PRO A 191 30.87 31.03 34.51
C PRO A 191 32.34 31.45 34.49
N HIS A 192 32.78 32.15 35.51
CA HIS A 192 34.19 32.51 35.72
C HIS A 192 35.10 31.27 35.72
N LEU A 193 35.82 31.02 34.61
CA LEU A 193 37.04 30.22 34.65
C LEU A 193 38.16 31.05 35.26
N LYS A 194 38.15 31.19 36.59
CA LYS A 194 39.34 31.57 37.34
C LYS A 194 40.16 30.31 37.60
N ASN A 195 41.32 30.26 36.95
CA ASN A 195 42.55 29.61 37.38
C ASN A 195 42.44 28.15 37.87
N VAL A 196 42.77 27.21 36.98
CA VAL A 196 43.47 25.98 37.37
C VAL A 196 44.71 25.85 36.52
N ALA A 197 45.70 26.69 36.82
CA ALA A 197 47.10 26.43 36.54
C ALA A 197 47.84 26.56 37.87
N LYS A 198 48.16 25.41 38.46
CA LYS A 198 49.26 25.23 39.40
C LYS A 198 49.75 23.80 39.30
#